data_AF-A0A9Q0M4L7-F1
#
_entry.id   AF-A0A9Q0M4L7-F1
#
_cell.length_a   1.000
_cell.length_b   1.000
_cell.length_c   1.000
_cell.angle_alpha   90.00
_cell.angle_beta   90.00
_cell.angle_gamma   90.00
#
_symmetry.space_group_name_H-M   'P 1'
#
loop_
_entity.id
_entity.type
_entity.pdbx_description
1 polymer ?
#
loop_
_entity_poly.entity_id
_entity_poly.type
_entity_poly.pdbx_seq_one_letter_code
_entity_poly.pdbx_strand_id
1 'polypeptide(L)'
;MELSHFPVLNGSVQLSLNVFNQAGRGDTIPRLQYTEASNLIQLIVDNIYIKPHGNFSIDAQLISNFTIVMEGDDVKESIEENRSIDDEYTPGIFQRYVYNINSKQTYNKKTITNKTAYIEWKPVAYYDSSLKIAKSIKVTCPIMKKHNLSNASILHAYYSGRRYQATEMNLLKFGIDDDQFNYKDNPYLQFSLAFGLNQVPEESLSMTLKIVIAVGLGLPMILFIASIIYTIVRKFRPSAGFTSIPEETS
;
A
#
# COMPACT_ATOMS: atom_id res chain seq x y z
N MET A 1 -37.21 37.83 8.74
CA MET A 1 -35.91 37.51 8.11
C MET A 1 -35.75 36.01 8.23
N GLU A 2 -36.26 35.27 7.24
CA GLU A 2 -36.21 33.81 7.25
C GLU A 2 -34.76 33.36 7.11
N LEU A 3 -34.29 32.58 8.07
CA LEU A 3 -33.06 31.82 7.97
C LEU A 3 -33.26 30.80 6.85
N SER A 4 -32.73 31.14 5.67
CA SER A 4 -32.64 30.24 4.52
C SER A 4 -32.12 28.88 4.98
N HIS A 5 -32.91 27.83 4.74
CA HIS A 5 -32.56 26.45 4.99
C HIS A 5 -31.14 26.15 4.48
N PHE A 6 -30.19 25.99 5.41
CA PHE A 6 -28.97 25.27 5.07
C PHE A 6 -29.38 23.86 4.65
N PRO A 7 -28.95 23.37 3.48
CA PRO A 7 -29.24 22.00 3.09
C PRO A 7 -28.67 21.08 4.17
N VAL A 8 -29.55 20.33 4.82
CA VAL A 8 -29.13 19.26 5.73
C VAL A 8 -28.43 18.22 4.86
N LEU A 9 -27.10 18.21 4.91
CA LEU A 9 -26.31 17.14 4.31
C LEU A 9 -26.60 15.87 5.13
N ASN A 10 -27.39 14.96 4.55
CA ASN A 10 -27.69 13.67 5.17
C ASN A 10 -26.56 12.67 4.89
N GLY A 11 -25.33 13.05 5.23
CA GLY A 11 -24.11 12.29 4.97
C GLY A 11 -23.07 12.53 6.04
N SER A 12 -22.00 11.73 6.02
CA SER A 12 -20.95 11.75 7.03
C SER A 12 -19.55 11.67 6.42
N VAL A 13 -18.60 12.32 7.10
CA VAL A 13 -17.16 12.10 6.89
C VAL A 13 -16.64 11.45 8.16
N GLN A 14 -16.09 10.24 8.04
CA GLN A 14 -15.47 9.53 9.12
C GLN A 14 -13.97 9.41 8.87
N LEU A 15 -13.19 9.81 9.87
CA LEU A 15 -11.75 9.61 9.91
C LEU A 15 -11.43 8.68 11.09
N SER A 16 -11.01 7.46 10.79
CA SER A 16 -10.60 6.49 11.80
C SER A 16 -9.08 6.42 11.86
N LEU A 17 -8.52 6.47 13.07
CA LEU A 17 -7.11 6.28 13.34
C LEU A 17 -6.93 5.00 14.17
N ASN A 18 -6.22 4.03 13.62
CA ASN A 18 -5.88 2.79 14.28
C ASN A 18 -4.39 2.77 14.64
N VAL A 19 -4.09 2.38 15.88
CA VAL A 19 -2.74 2.27 16.43
C VAL A 19 -2.54 0.83 16.86
N PHE A 20 -1.32 0.31 16.68
CA PHE A 20 -1.03 -1.10 16.88
C PHE A 20 0.14 -1.29 17.84
N ASN A 21 0.06 -2.35 18.65
CA ASN A 21 1.10 -2.76 19.58
C ASN A 21 1.88 -4.00 19.10
N GLN A 22 1.61 -4.46 17.88
CA GLN A 22 2.30 -5.57 17.22
C GLN A 22 2.23 -5.39 15.71
N ALA A 23 3.13 -6.03 14.98
CA ALA A 23 3.07 -6.05 13.52
C ALA A 23 1.93 -6.93 13.00
N GLY A 24 1.33 -6.53 11.88
CA GLY A 24 0.18 -7.22 11.31
C GLY A 24 -0.28 -6.61 9.99
N ARG A 25 -1.54 -6.90 9.65
CA ARG A 25 -2.24 -6.37 8.47
C ARG A 25 -3.65 -5.96 8.85
N GLY A 26 -4.18 -4.93 8.20
CA GLY A 26 -5.56 -4.50 8.41
C GLY A 26 -6.56 -5.62 8.12
N ASP A 27 -7.66 -5.66 8.88
CA ASP A 27 -8.68 -6.71 8.76
C ASP A 27 -9.46 -6.62 7.44
N THR A 28 -9.70 -5.38 6.99
CA THR A 28 -10.42 -5.07 5.76
C THR A 28 -9.47 -4.74 4.62
N ILE A 29 -9.90 -4.98 3.38
CA ILE A 29 -9.15 -4.53 2.19
C ILE A 29 -8.93 -3.00 2.24
N PRO A 30 -7.75 -2.52 1.80
CA PRO A 30 -6.68 -3.24 1.11
C PRO A 30 -5.63 -3.91 2.03
N ARG A 31 -5.98 -4.26 3.28
CA ARG A 31 -5.15 -5.04 4.22
C ARG A 31 -3.69 -4.56 4.30
N LEU A 32 -3.52 -3.25 4.42
CA LEU A 32 -2.22 -2.60 4.54
C LEU A 32 -1.44 -3.21 5.71
N GLN A 33 -0.13 -3.35 5.54
CA GLN A 33 0.75 -3.80 6.62
C GLN A 33 0.95 -2.67 7.63
N TYR A 34 1.15 -3.06 8.88
CA TYR A 34 1.53 -2.14 9.93
C TYR A 34 2.51 -2.82 10.89
N THR A 35 3.30 -2.00 11.58
CA THR A 35 4.16 -2.36 12.71
C THR A 35 3.74 -1.59 13.95
N GLU A 36 4.43 -1.81 15.07
CA GLU A 36 4.29 -1.05 16.31
C GLU A 36 4.60 0.45 16.16
N ALA A 37 5.38 0.81 15.14
CA ALA A 37 5.73 2.19 14.81
C ALA A 37 4.82 2.79 13.73
N SER A 38 3.73 2.10 13.39
CA SER A 38 2.82 2.45 12.30
C SER A 38 1.43 2.76 12.83
N ASN A 39 0.72 3.58 12.08
CA ASN A 39 -0.67 3.93 12.29
C ASN A 39 -1.42 3.75 10.98
N LEU A 40 -2.69 3.39 11.06
CA LEU A 40 -3.56 3.26 9.89
C LEU A 40 -4.65 4.32 9.96
N ILE A 41 -4.80 5.08 8.87
CA ILE A 41 -5.91 6.00 8.67
C ILE A 41 -6.88 5.39 7.67
N GLN A 42 -8.16 5.48 8.01
CA GLN A 42 -9.25 5.20 7.10
C GLN A 42 -10.14 6.43 6.99
N LEU A 43 -10.34 6.90 5.78
CA LEU A 43 -11.26 7.98 5.44
C LEU A 43 -12.48 7.36 4.76
N ILE A 44 -13.66 7.59 5.32
CA ILE A 44 -14.94 7.22 4.74
C ILE A 44 -15.74 8.50 4.49
N VAL A 45 -16.27 8.64 3.29
CA VAL A 45 -17.22 9.70 2.92
C VAL A 45 -18.48 9.03 2.43
N ASP A 46 -19.57 9.19 3.19
CA ASP A 46 -20.83 8.52 2.97
C ASP A 46 -21.96 9.53 2.78
N ASN A 47 -22.69 9.39 1.68
CA ASN A 47 -23.83 10.18 1.27
C ASN A 47 -23.59 11.71 1.24
N ILE A 48 -22.36 12.15 0.93
CA ILE A 48 -22.02 13.58 0.78
C ILE A 48 -21.83 13.90 -0.69
N TYR A 49 -22.90 14.38 -1.33
CA TYR A 49 -22.86 14.84 -2.71
C TYR A 49 -23.17 16.34 -2.79
N ILE A 50 -22.26 17.10 -3.38
CA ILE A 50 -22.45 18.53 -3.66
C ILE A 50 -22.95 18.65 -5.11
N LYS A 51 -24.22 19.06 -5.27
CA LYS A 51 -24.76 19.37 -6.60
C LYS A 51 -23.96 20.52 -7.21
N PRO A 52 -23.50 20.40 -8.47
CA PRO A 52 -22.85 21.52 -9.14
C PRO A 52 -23.81 22.71 -9.21
N HIS A 53 -23.28 23.91 -8.93
CA HIS A 53 -24.05 25.14 -8.96
C HIS A 53 -23.82 25.88 -10.29
N GLY A 54 -24.88 26.08 -11.08
CA GLY A 54 -24.83 26.77 -12.38
C GLY A 54 -24.44 25.87 -13.57
N ASN A 55 -23.99 26.48 -14.68
CA ASN A 55 -23.56 25.77 -15.91
C ASN A 55 -22.15 25.17 -15.83
N PHE A 56 -21.55 25.15 -14.64
CA PHE A 56 -20.28 24.48 -14.45
C PHE A 56 -20.53 22.98 -14.34
N SER A 57 -20.28 22.26 -15.43
CA SER A 57 -20.14 20.80 -15.45
C SER A 57 -18.85 20.39 -14.73
N ILE A 58 -18.74 20.76 -13.46
CA ILE A 58 -17.71 20.21 -12.60
C ILE A 58 -18.35 18.95 -12.03
N ASP A 59 -18.02 17.81 -12.62
CA ASP A 59 -18.17 16.51 -11.99
C ASP A 59 -17.22 16.53 -10.79
N ALA A 60 -17.67 17.18 -9.69
CA ALA A 60 -16.89 17.39 -8.49
C ALA A 60 -16.76 16.05 -7.78
N GLN A 61 -15.77 15.33 -8.25
CA GLN A 61 -15.28 14.08 -7.77
C GLN A 61 -14.33 14.38 -6.63
N LEU A 62 -14.74 13.96 -5.43
CA LEU A 62 -14.14 14.33 -4.15
C LEU A 62 -12.60 14.45 -4.22
N ILE A 63 -12.06 15.50 -3.62
CA ILE A 63 -10.60 15.71 -3.52
C ILE A 63 -10.25 15.74 -2.04
N SER A 64 -9.31 14.90 -1.63
CA SER A 64 -8.74 14.95 -0.27
C SER A 64 -7.29 15.41 -0.33
N ASN A 65 -6.99 16.49 0.39
CA ASN A 65 -5.63 16.98 0.56
C ASN A 65 -5.15 16.65 1.96
N PHE A 66 -3.96 16.08 2.05
CA PHE A 66 -3.28 15.83 3.32
C PHE A 66 -2.09 16.78 3.42
N THR A 67 -2.00 17.51 4.52
CA THR A 67 -0.82 18.33 4.82
C THR A 67 0.07 17.56 5.78
N ILE A 68 1.30 17.33 5.33
CA ILE A 68 2.32 16.58 6.06
C ILE A 68 3.38 17.58 6.48
N VAL A 69 3.81 17.51 7.73
CA VAL A 69 4.81 18.44 8.29
C VAL A 69 5.92 17.65 8.94
N MET A 70 7.15 17.94 8.54
CA MET A 70 8.34 17.33 9.12
C MET A 70 9.30 18.39 9.62
N GLU A 71 9.74 18.25 10.87
CA GLU A 71 10.74 19.13 11.48
C GLU A 71 12.14 18.77 10.95
N GLY A 72 12.92 19.76 10.51
CA GLY A 72 14.23 19.55 9.89
C GLY A 72 14.85 20.80 9.30
N ASP A 73 16.19 20.80 9.21
CA ASP A 73 16.95 21.79 8.43
C ASP A 73 16.96 21.42 6.93
N ASP A 74 17.08 20.12 6.64
CA ASP A 74 17.08 19.54 5.30
C ASP A 74 16.09 18.38 5.29
N VAL A 75 14.94 18.60 4.64
CA VAL A 75 13.88 17.61 4.46
C VAL A 75 13.91 17.15 3.01
N LYS A 76 14.08 15.85 2.82
CA LYS A 76 14.11 15.17 1.53
C LYS A 76 12.93 14.23 1.43
N GLU A 77 12.24 14.30 0.31
CA GLU A 77 10.96 13.66 0.08
C GLU A 77 11.03 12.87 -1.23
N SER A 78 10.52 11.64 -1.25
CA SER A 78 10.44 10.81 -2.46
C SER A 78 9.19 9.93 -2.43
N ILE A 79 8.59 9.71 -3.60
CA ILE A 79 7.56 8.67 -3.78
C ILE A 79 8.17 7.52 -4.57
N GLU A 80 7.98 6.31 -4.06
CA GLU A 80 8.38 5.06 -4.67
C GLU A 80 7.13 4.25 -5.03
N GLU A 81 7.08 3.73 -6.26
CA GLU A 81 6.10 2.73 -6.67
C GLU A 81 6.72 1.35 -6.51
N ASN A 82 6.18 0.55 -5.59
CA ASN A 82 6.58 -0.82 -5.37
C ASN A 82 5.53 -1.77 -5.98
N ARG A 83 5.99 -2.78 -6.70
CA ARG A 83 5.15 -3.84 -7.25
C ARG A 83 5.34 -5.13 -6.47
N SER A 84 4.25 -5.62 -5.90
CA SER A 84 4.17 -6.94 -5.28
C SER A 84 4.02 -8.02 -6.35
N ILE A 85 4.53 -9.21 -6.05
CA ILE A 85 4.36 -10.41 -6.88
C ILE A 85 3.04 -11.13 -6.52
N ASP A 86 2.44 -10.75 -5.40
CA ASP A 86 1.36 -11.47 -4.76
C ASP A 86 0.22 -10.51 -4.38
N ASP A 87 -1.00 -10.98 -4.54
CA ASP A 87 -2.22 -10.23 -4.29
C ASP A 87 -3.12 -10.91 -3.23
N GLU A 88 -2.64 -11.92 -2.50
CA GLU A 88 -3.43 -12.64 -1.48
C GLU A 88 -4.18 -11.69 -0.53
N TYR A 89 -3.54 -10.59 -0.13
CA TYR A 89 -4.12 -9.62 0.81
C TYR A 89 -4.93 -8.51 0.13
N THR A 90 -4.81 -8.34 -1.19
CA THR A 90 -5.61 -7.39 -1.98
C THR A 90 -5.71 -7.86 -3.42
N PRO A 91 -6.62 -8.81 -3.72
CA PRO A 91 -6.64 -9.46 -5.03
C PRO A 91 -6.80 -8.46 -6.18
N GLY A 92 -6.03 -8.66 -7.25
CA GLY A 92 -5.95 -7.79 -8.41
C GLY A 92 -5.12 -6.52 -8.24
N ILE A 93 -4.58 -6.25 -7.04
CA ILE A 93 -3.84 -5.02 -6.73
C ILE A 93 -2.42 -5.34 -6.29
N PHE A 94 -1.53 -5.31 -7.28
CA PHE A 94 -0.11 -5.59 -7.13
C PHE A 94 0.74 -4.34 -6.89
N GLN A 95 0.14 -3.14 -6.86
CA GLN A 95 0.87 -1.89 -6.71
C GLN A 95 0.69 -1.29 -5.32
N ARG A 96 1.75 -0.66 -4.82
CA ARG A 96 1.79 0.06 -3.56
C ARG A 96 2.68 1.28 -3.72
N TYR A 97 2.23 2.41 -3.22
CA TYR A 97 2.99 3.64 -3.20
C TYR A 97 3.51 3.89 -1.79
N VAL A 98 4.76 4.31 -1.71
CA VAL A 98 5.44 4.67 -0.46
C VAL A 98 6.02 6.06 -0.62
N TYR A 99 5.54 6.99 0.18
CA TYR A 99 6.09 8.32 0.33
C TYR A 99 7.09 8.32 1.48
N ASN A 100 8.38 8.45 1.18
CA ASN A 100 9.46 8.49 2.15
C ASN A 100 9.86 9.93 2.45
N ILE A 101 10.01 10.24 3.73
CA ILE A 101 10.39 11.56 4.24
C ILE A 101 11.61 11.39 5.13
N ASN A 102 12.71 12.01 4.74
CA ASN A 102 13.96 11.99 5.47
C ASN A 102 14.32 13.41 5.90
N SER A 103 14.41 13.63 7.20
CA SER A 103 14.78 14.91 7.77
C SER A 103 16.11 14.83 8.50
N LYS A 104 16.96 15.84 8.26
CA LYS A 104 18.18 16.07 9.04
C LYS A 104 17.97 17.28 9.95
N GLN A 105 18.25 17.10 11.22
CA GLN A 105 18.21 18.16 12.22
C GLN A 105 19.61 18.37 12.82
N THR A 106 20.11 19.60 12.73
CA THR A 106 21.41 19.99 13.27
C THR A 106 21.24 20.62 14.64
N TYR A 107 21.78 19.98 15.66
CA TYR A 107 21.84 20.53 17.01
C TYR A 107 23.25 21.08 17.29
N ASN A 108 23.33 22.32 17.79
CA ASN A 108 24.57 23.00 18.18
C ASN A 108 25.73 22.88 17.16
N LYS A 109 25.42 22.95 15.86
CA LYS A 109 26.38 22.88 14.73
C LYS A 109 27.27 21.63 14.68
N LYS A 110 26.99 20.57 15.45
CA LYS A 110 27.84 19.36 15.52
C LYS A 110 27.08 18.04 15.53
N THR A 111 25.85 18.00 16.05
CA THR A 111 25.08 16.75 16.13
C THR A 111 24.02 16.74 15.05
N ILE A 112 24.05 15.74 14.17
CA ILE A 112 23.04 15.53 13.13
C ILE A 112 22.17 14.36 13.56
N THR A 113 20.87 14.61 13.73
CA THR A 113 19.87 13.56 13.95
C THR A 113 19.12 13.34 12.65
N ASN A 114 19.07 12.09 12.19
CA ASN A 114 18.27 11.69 11.03
C ASN A 114 16.92 11.16 11.54
N LYS A 115 15.84 11.78 11.09
CA LYS A 115 14.47 11.32 11.35
C LYS A 115 13.88 10.86 10.03
N THR A 116 13.32 9.66 9.99
CA THR A 116 12.64 9.14 8.80
C THR A 116 11.18 8.86 9.14
N ALA A 117 10.32 9.14 8.18
CA ALA A 117 8.90 8.88 8.26
C ALA A 117 8.41 8.40 6.89
N TYR A 118 7.30 7.69 6.88
CA TYR A 118 6.72 7.21 5.64
C TYR A 118 5.20 7.27 5.66
N ILE A 119 4.62 7.34 4.46
CA ILE A 119 3.19 7.14 4.20
C ILE A 119 3.06 6.12 3.09
N GLU A 120 2.23 5.11 3.29
CA GLU A 120 2.02 4.02 2.37
C GLU A 120 0.53 3.88 2.05
N TRP A 121 0.20 3.65 0.78
CA TRP A 121 -1.15 3.31 0.37
C TRP A 121 -1.13 2.41 -0.86
N LYS A 122 -2.22 1.70 -1.10
CA LYS A 122 -2.48 1.05 -2.38
C LYS A 122 -3.31 1.99 -3.27
N PRO A 123 -3.12 1.99 -4.60
CA PRO A 123 -3.84 2.90 -5.51
C PRO A 123 -5.28 2.45 -5.76
N VAL A 124 -6.03 2.27 -4.69
CA VAL A 124 -7.41 1.79 -4.71
C VAL A 124 -8.25 2.52 -3.65
N ALA A 125 -9.48 2.82 -4.02
CA ALA A 125 -10.54 3.18 -3.09
C ALA A 125 -11.79 2.36 -3.40
N TYR A 126 -12.70 2.24 -2.42
CA TYR A 126 -13.91 1.44 -2.53
C TYR A 126 -15.12 2.32 -2.46
N TYR A 127 -16.04 2.20 -3.42
CA TYR A 127 -17.23 3.04 -3.48
C TYR A 127 -18.49 2.38 -2.91
N ASP A 128 -18.30 1.29 -2.16
CA ASP A 128 -19.39 0.55 -1.53
C ASP A 128 -18.95 -0.02 -0.18
N SER A 129 -19.85 0.02 0.79
CA SER A 129 -19.59 -0.43 2.17
C SER A 129 -19.38 -1.94 2.30
N SER A 130 -19.73 -2.75 1.29
CA SER A 130 -19.43 -4.19 1.28
C SER A 130 -17.97 -4.52 0.99
N LEU A 131 -17.14 -3.52 0.65
CA LEU A 131 -15.69 -3.65 0.42
C LEU A 131 -15.35 -4.84 -0.49
N LYS A 132 -15.96 -4.85 -1.68
CA LYS A 132 -15.66 -5.84 -2.71
C LYS A 132 -14.69 -5.25 -3.72
N ILE A 133 -13.76 -6.07 -4.22
CA ILE A 133 -12.77 -5.66 -5.24
C ILE A 133 -13.46 -5.18 -6.52
N ALA A 134 -14.56 -5.83 -6.92
CA ALA A 134 -15.37 -5.41 -8.07
C ALA A 134 -15.99 -4.01 -7.89
N LYS A 135 -16.07 -3.51 -6.66
CA LYS A 135 -16.58 -2.18 -6.31
C LYS A 135 -15.45 -1.25 -5.86
N SER A 136 -14.38 -1.24 -6.64
CA SER A 136 -13.21 -0.41 -6.40
C SER A 136 -12.92 0.50 -7.59
N ILE A 137 -12.23 1.60 -7.29
CA ILE A 137 -11.75 2.58 -8.28
C ILE A 137 -10.27 2.80 -8.06
N LYS A 138 -9.57 3.10 -9.15
CA LYS A 138 -8.15 3.42 -9.10
C LYS A 138 -7.93 4.79 -8.47
N VAL A 139 -6.97 4.86 -7.56
CA VAL A 139 -6.47 6.11 -6.99
C VAL A 139 -5.20 6.52 -7.73
N THR A 140 -5.20 7.74 -8.28
CA THR A 140 -4.01 8.32 -8.93
C THR A 140 -2.93 8.65 -7.92
N CYS A 141 -1.67 8.54 -8.33
CA CYS A 141 -0.54 9.00 -7.53
C CYS A 141 -0.69 10.51 -7.22
N PRO A 142 -0.52 10.94 -5.97
CA PRO A 142 -0.70 12.33 -5.57
C PRO A 142 0.34 13.24 -6.20
N ILE A 143 -0.11 14.45 -6.52
CA ILE A 143 0.79 15.57 -6.78
C ILE A 143 1.19 16.15 -5.42
N MET A 144 2.49 16.18 -5.15
CA MET A 144 3.06 16.80 -3.96
C MET A 144 3.46 18.23 -4.25
N LYS A 145 3.13 19.14 -3.34
CA LYS A 145 3.50 20.56 -3.44
C LYS A 145 3.95 21.07 -2.08
N LYS A 146 4.98 21.91 -2.08
CA LYS A 146 5.32 22.68 -0.87
C LYS A 146 4.13 23.53 -0.45
N HIS A 147 3.84 23.53 0.84
CA HIS A 147 2.67 24.17 1.41
C HIS A 147 3.06 25.07 2.57
N ASN A 148 2.37 26.20 2.71
CA ASN A 148 2.56 27.11 3.84
C ASN A 148 1.43 26.90 4.83
N LEU A 149 1.77 26.59 6.08
CA LEU A 149 0.76 26.36 7.12
C LEU A 149 -0.01 27.65 7.42
N SER A 150 -1.34 27.54 7.50
CA SER A 150 -2.19 28.63 7.99
C SER A 150 -1.88 28.94 9.46
N ASN A 151 -1.80 30.22 9.80
CA ASN A 151 -1.55 30.68 11.18
C ASN A 151 -2.59 30.17 12.19
N ALA A 152 -3.80 29.86 11.73
CA ALA A 152 -4.88 29.31 12.55
C ALA A 152 -4.82 27.78 12.72
N SER A 153 -3.87 27.10 12.06
CA SER A 153 -3.78 25.63 12.12
C SER A 153 -3.07 25.15 13.39
N ILE A 154 -3.50 23.99 13.91
CA ILE A 154 -2.83 23.31 15.03
C ILE A 154 -1.38 22.98 14.68
N LEU A 155 -1.12 22.64 13.41
CA LEU A 155 0.23 22.40 12.91
C LEU A 155 1.11 23.66 13.04
N HIS A 156 0.60 24.83 12.65
CA HIS A 156 1.33 26.08 12.84
C HIS A 156 1.59 26.34 14.32
N ALA A 157 0.60 26.16 15.19
CA ALA A 157 0.79 26.34 16.63
C ALA A 157 1.91 25.44 17.19
N TYR A 158 1.95 24.16 16.79
CA TYR A 158 2.95 23.19 17.25
C TYR A 158 4.36 23.45 16.69
N TYR A 159 4.47 23.79 15.41
CA TYR A 159 5.75 23.98 14.72
C TYR A 159 6.24 25.44 14.71
N SER A 160 5.47 26.38 15.25
CA SER A 160 5.86 27.78 15.37
C SER A 160 7.23 27.92 16.04
N GLY A 161 8.13 28.71 15.44
CA GLY A 161 9.50 28.91 15.92
C GLY A 161 10.47 27.75 15.65
N ARG A 162 10.04 26.67 14.98
CA ARG A 162 10.91 25.55 14.56
C ARG A 162 11.21 25.63 13.07
N ARG A 163 12.26 24.93 12.64
CA ARG A 163 12.54 24.69 11.22
C ARG A 163 11.77 23.45 10.77
N TYR A 164 10.89 23.62 9.80
CA TYR A 164 10.07 22.55 9.27
C TYR A 164 9.84 22.73 7.77
N GLN A 165 9.46 21.65 7.11
CA GLN A 165 8.89 21.65 5.77
C GLN A 165 7.46 21.10 5.86
N ALA A 166 6.54 21.79 5.21
CA ALA A 166 5.17 21.33 5.05
C ALA A 166 4.92 21.04 3.57
N THR A 167 4.32 19.89 3.31
CA THR A 167 4.02 19.38 1.98
C THR A 167 2.55 18.99 1.93
N GLU A 168 1.86 19.53 0.94
CA GLU A 168 0.49 19.16 0.63
C GLU A 168 0.51 18.05 -0.41
N MET A 169 -0.24 16.99 -0.10
CA MET A 169 -0.37 15.78 -0.88
C MET A 169 -1.82 15.65 -1.30
N ASN A 170 -2.09 15.83 -2.59
CA ASN A 170 -3.42 15.67 -3.16
C ASN A 170 -3.67 14.19 -3.41
N LEU A 171 -3.92 13.45 -2.33
CA LEU A 171 -3.96 11.99 -2.29
C LEU A 171 -5.03 11.41 -3.23
N LEU A 172 -6.14 12.12 -3.45
CA LEU A 172 -7.29 11.53 -4.10
C LEU A 172 -7.97 12.49 -5.08
N LYS A 173 -8.20 11.98 -6.30
CA LYS A 173 -9.15 12.49 -7.30
C LYS A 173 -9.98 11.29 -7.73
N PHE A 174 -11.28 11.29 -7.45
CA PHE A 174 -12.08 10.06 -7.57
C PHE A 174 -12.96 10.00 -8.83
N GLY A 175 -12.51 9.29 -9.87
CA GLY A 175 -13.32 9.05 -11.08
C GLY A 175 -12.99 9.98 -12.26
N ILE A 176 -11.87 10.72 -12.22
CA ILE A 176 -11.57 11.71 -13.28
C ILE A 176 -11.12 10.99 -14.56
N ASP A 177 -10.51 9.82 -14.38
CA ASP A 177 -9.94 8.99 -15.45
C ASP A 177 -10.72 7.67 -15.65
N ASP A 178 -11.82 7.45 -14.93
CA ASP A 178 -12.60 6.21 -14.99
C ASP A 178 -14.05 6.51 -15.35
N ASP A 179 -14.33 6.49 -16.66
CA ASP A 179 -15.63 6.78 -17.28
C ASP A 179 -16.80 5.93 -16.70
N GLN A 180 -16.47 4.86 -15.97
CA GLN A 180 -17.45 3.92 -15.42
C GLN A 180 -17.92 4.27 -14.01
N PHE A 181 -17.22 5.15 -13.28
CA PHE A 181 -17.59 5.48 -11.89
C PHE A 181 -18.19 6.88 -11.74
N ASN A 182 -19.45 6.91 -11.29
CA ASN A 182 -20.13 8.14 -10.90
C ASN A 182 -20.44 8.12 -9.40
N TYR A 183 -19.75 8.98 -8.65
CA TYR A 183 -19.97 9.12 -7.20
C TYR A 183 -21.40 9.54 -6.85
N LYS A 184 -22.11 10.23 -7.75
CA LYS A 184 -23.52 10.59 -7.53
C LYS A 184 -24.43 9.37 -7.37
N ASP A 185 -24.14 8.31 -8.13
CA ASP A 185 -24.98 7.11 -8.18
C ASP A 185 -24.66 6.17 -7.01
N ASN A 186 -23.41 6.21 -6.52
CA ASN A 186 -22.96 5.49 -5.33
C ASN A 186 -22.16 6.45 -4.44
N PRO A 187 -22.83 7.24 -3.57
CA PRO A 187 -22.19 8.28 -2.80
C PRO A 187 -21.49 7.71 -1.56
N TYR A 188 -20.74 6.62 -1.71
CA TYR A 188 -19.91 6.05 -0.67
C TYR A 188 -18.49 6.01 -1.19
N LEU A 189 -17.54 6.25 -0.30
CA LEU A 189 -16.14 6.12 -0.61
C LEU A 189 -15.32 5.82 0.61
N GLN A 190 -14.43 4.85 0.48
CA GLN A 190 -13.47 4.48 1.49
C GLN A 190 -12.07 4.44 0.90
N PHE A 191 -11.14 5.11 1.57
CA PHE A 191 -9.72 5.07 1.28
C PHE A 191 -8.92 4.87 2.55
N SER A 192 -7.83 4.12 2.46
CA SER A 192 -6.98 3.83 3.60
C SER A 192 -5.51 4.07 3.26
N LEU A 193 -4.77 4.58 4.23
CA LEU A 193 -3.32 4.72 4.18
C LEU A 193 -2.72 4.28 5.52
N ALA A 194 -1.47 3.85 5.48
CA ALA A 194 -0.65 3.59 6.65
C ALA A 194 0.44 4.67 6.72
N PHE A 195 0.82 5.09 7.92
CA PHE A 195 1.94 6.00 8.10
C PHE A 195 2.70 5.66 9.37
N GLY A 196 3.98 5.94 9.39
CA GLY A 196 4.81 5.59 10.52
C GLY A 196 6.12 6.33 10.56
N LEU A 197 6.83 6.12 11.66
CA LEU A 197 8.19 6.58 11.84
C LEU A 197 9.16 5.45 11.53
N ASN A 198 10.38 5.80 11.13
CA ASN A 198 11.47 4.88 10.82
C ASN A 198 11.30 4.15 9.49
N GLN A 199 11.15 2.82 9.52
CA GLN A 199 11.19 1.95 8.35
C GLN A 199 9.79 1.51 7.91
N VAL A 200 9.59 1.49 6.60
CA VAL A 200 8.40 0.99 5.92
C VAL A 200 8.30 -0.52 6.11
N PRO A 201 7.12 -1.09 6.39
CA PRO A 201 6.95 -2.54 6.48
C PRO A 201 7.32 -3.22 5.16
N GLU A 202 8.19 -4.22 5.24
CA GLU A 202 8.55 -5.04 4.08
C GLU A 202 7.37 -5.94 3.67
N GLU A 203 7.03 -5.92 2.38
CA GLU A 203 6.11 -6.90 1.83
C GLU A 203 6.81 -8.25 1.70
N SER A 204 6.36 -9.22 2.49
CA SER A 204 6.76 -10.60 2.36
C SER A 204 5.76 -11.36 1.48
N LEU A 205 6.26 -12.35 0.74
CA LEU A 205 5.42 -13.25 -0.04
C LEU A 205 4.46 -14.01 0.89
N SER A 206 3.21 -14.17 0.45
CA SER A 206 2.22 -15.03 1.10
C SER A 206 2.78 -16.41 1.40
N MET A 207 2.31 -16.98 2.52
CA MET A 207 2.51 -18.39 2.82
C MET A 207 1.94 -19.30 1.72
N THR A 208 0.77 -18.98 1.17
CA THR A 208 0.13 -19.68 0.06
C THR A 208 1.01 -19.69 -1.17
N LEU A 209 1.53 -18.52 -1.59
CA LEU A 209 2.42 -18.44 -2.75
C LEU A 209 3.72 -19.22 -2.52
N LYS A 210 4.30 -19.13 -1.32
CA LYS A 210 5.48 -19.94 -0.95
C LYS A 210 5.20 -21.43 -1.09
N ILE A 211 4.03 -21.91 -0.68
CA ILE A 211 3.62 -23.32 -0.82
C ILE A 211 3.47 -23.70 -2.29
N VAL A 212 2.79 -22.88 -3.11
CA VAL A 212 2.61 -23.14 -4.54
C VAL A 212 3.95 -23.23 -5.26
N ILE A 213 4.88 -22.32 -4.97
CA ILE A 213 6.24 -22.35 -5.53
C ILE A 213 6.98 -23.60 -5.05
N ALA A 214 6.90 -23.93 -3.75
CA ALA A 214 7.57 -25.08 -3.18
C ALA A 214 7.08 -26.40 -3.79
N VAL A 215 5.77 -26.59 -3.96
CA VAL A 215 5.21 -27.80 -4.56
C VAL A 215 5.44 -27.82 -6.07
N GLY A 216 5.16 -26.70 -6.75
CA GLY A 216 5.23 -26.58 -8.21
C GLY A 216 6.64 -26.70 -8.77
N LEU A 217 7.65 -26.18 -8.07
CA LEU A 217 9.07 -26.30 -8.48
C LEU A 217 9.81 -27.41 -7.76
N GLY A 218 9.45 -27.71 -6.50
CA GLY A 218 10.14 -28.72 -5.70
C GLY A 218 9.93 -30.14 -6.22
N LEU A 219 8.70 -30.51 -6.59
CA LEU A 219 8.43 -31.85 -7.13
C LEU A 219 9.18 -32.12 -8.45
N PRO A 220 9.13 -31.24 -9.47
CA PRO A 220 9.94 -31.41 -10.68
C PRO A 220 11.44 -31.49 -10.40
N MET A 221 11.96 -30.66 -9.48
CA MET A 221 13.38 -30.66 -9.12
C MET A 221 13.80 -31.99 -8.50
N ILE A 222 12.99 -32.56 -7.60
CA ILE A 222 13.26 -33.87 -6.99
C ILE A 222 13.27 -34.97 -8.05
N LEU A 223 12.29 -34.99 -8.96
CA LEU A 223 12.23 -35.97 -10.04
C LEU A 223 13.44 -35.85 -10.99
N PHE A 224 13.88 -34.63 -11.28
CA PHE A 224 15.06 -34.38 -12.11
C PHE A 224 16.33 -34.91 -11.44
N ILE A 225 16.54 -34.62 -10.16
CA ILE A 225 17.68 -35.12 -9.38
C ILE A 225 17.65 -36.65 -9.30
N ALA A 226 16.49 -37.24 -8.99
CA ALA A 226 16.32 -38.69 -8.95
C ALA A 226 16.65 -39.34 -10.30
N SER A 227 16.25 -38.71 -11.41
CA SER A 227 16.56 -39.17 -12.77
C SER A 227 18.05 -39.12 -13.08
N ILE A 228 18.74 -38.06 -12.66
CA ILE A 228 20.21 -37.94 -12.81
C ILE A 228 20.90 -39.05 -11.99
N ILE A 229 20.54 -39.20 -10.72
CA ILE A 229 21.12 -40.22 -9.83
C ILE A 229 20.89 -41.61 -10.42
N TYR A 230 19.66 -41.91 -10.83
CA TYR A 230 19.31 -43.19 -11.47
C TYR A 230 20.17 -43.47 -12.71
N THR A 231 20.37 -42.46 -13.57
CA THR A 231 21.17 -42.60 -14.79
C THR A 231 22.64 -42.85 -14.47
N ILE A 232 23.21 -42.14 -13.48
CA ILE A 232 24.59 -42.35 -13.02
C ILE A 232 24.75 -43.77 -12.47
N VAL A 233 23.88 -44.21 -11.54
CA VAL A 233 23.96 -45.54 -10.94
C VAL A 233 23.83 -46.65 -11.99
N ARG A 234 22.92 -46.49 -12.96
CA ARG A 234 22.75 -47.45 -14.05
C ARG A 234 24.01 -47.54 -14.92
N LYS A 235 24.67 -46.43 -15.21
CA LYS A 235 25.89 -46.39 -16.03
C LYS A 235 27.09 -47.06 -15.35
N PHE A 236 27.16 -47.02 -14.01
CA PHE A 236 28.25 -47.59 -13.23
C PHE A 236 27.95 -48.99 -12.66
N ARG A 237 26.83 -49.64 -13.00
CA ARG A 237 26.59 -51.05 -12.67
C ARG A 237 27.49 -51.94 -13.55
N PRO A 238 28.38 -52.78 -12.96
CA PRO A 238 29.16 -53.74 -13.73
C PRO A 238 28.22 -54.76 -14.38
N SER A 239 28.35 -55.00 -15.69
CA SER A 239 27.68 -56.13 -16.33
C SER A 239 28.18 -57.42 -15.67
N ALA A 240 27.32 -58.09 -14.91
CA ALA A 240 27.57 -59.44 -14.42
C ALA A 240 27.60 -60.38 -15.64
N GLY A 241 28.79 -60.59 -16.19
CA GLY A 241 29.04 -61.55 -17.26
C GLY A 241 28.79 -62.97 -16.74
N PHE A 242 27.85 -63.65 -17.39
CA PHE A 242 27.50 -65.05 -17.20
C PHE A 242 28.75 -65.93 -17.39
N THR A 243 29.21 -66.61 -16.34
CA THR A 243 30.25 -67.64 -16.44
C THR A 243 29.63 -68.91 -17.02
N SER A 244 30.04 -69.27 -18.25
CA SER A 244 29.72 -70.54 -18.89
C SER A 244 30.38 -71.71 -18.15
N ILE A 245 29.59 -72.74 -17.82
CA ILE A 245 30.03 -74.01 -17.23
C ILE A 245 30.83 -74.78 -18.30
N PRO A 246 32.02 -75.34 -18.00
CA PRO A 246 32.77 -76.13 -18.97
C PRO A 246 32.12 -77.50 -19.14
N GLU A 247 31.93 -77.89 -20.40
CA GLU A 247 31.53 -79.22 -20.82
C GLU A 247 32.76 -80.15 -20.67
N GLU A 248 32.79 -80.99 -19.64
CA GLU A 248 33.83 -82.01 -19.47
C GLU A 248 33.59 -83.17 -20.45
N THR A 249 34.59 -83.39 -21.30
CA THR A 249 34.75 -84.59 -22.13
C THR A 249 35.03 -85.81 -21.26
N SER A 250 34.28 -86.90 -21.43
CA SER A 250 34.70 -88.32 -21.60
C SER A 250 33.51 -89.26 -21.44
#